data_AF-A0A8J4Y4V4-F1
#
_entry.id   AF-A0A8J4Y4V4-F1
#
_cell.length_a   1.000
_cell.length_b   1.000
_cell.length_c   1.000
_cell.angle_alpha   90.00
_cell.angle_beta   90.00
_cell.angle_gamma   90.00
#
_symmetry.space_group_name_H-M   'P 1'
#
loop_
_entity.id
_entity.type
_entity.pdbx_description
1 polymer ?
#
loop_
_entity_poly.entity_id
_entity_poly.type
_entity_poly.pdbx_seq_one_letter_code
_entity_poly.pdbx_strand_id
1 'polypeptide(L)'
;MEGLDEVTELLSKASSLSSNQEGVQIELDAPETLWGMRKRRKKRTEEELIEDYLRRKVNDTIRKVAQNAHKAHLVCLLAHGRHINAALGSGTLLGAALSTTPGRNAHPPGRLDLTHLQRLVGWFGKKFPVSKKELEKDYWDVPVDEVLVRRLGCGEVRTVREAVLCFVALCRSLGISTRLVMAFPTCLLETRFWDANQT
;
A
#
# COMPACT_ATOMS: atom_id res chain seq x y z
N MET A 1 46.52 -49.37 -18.42
CA MET A 1 45.44 -49.82 -19.34
C MET A 1 44.23 -50.32 -18.55
N GLU A 2 43.91 -49.74 -17.37
CA GLU A 2 42.81 -50.24 -16.52
C GLU A 2 41.67 -49.22 -16.30
N GLY A 3 41.89 -47.93 -16.59
CA GLY A 3 40.90 -46.89 -16.33
C GLY A 3 39.89 -46.60 -17.45
N LEU A 4 40.06 -47.18 -18.64
CA LEU A 4 39.10 -47.01 -19.74
C LEU A 4 38.00 -48.08 -19.70
N ASP A 5 38.32 -49.29 -19.24
CA ASP A 5 37.37 -50.40 -19.15
C ASP A 5 36.33 -50.15 -18.04
N GLU A 6 36.76 -49.59 -16.91
CA GLU A 6 35.89 -49.23 -15.78
C GLU A 6 34.86 -48.14 -16.14
N VAL A 7 35.26 -47.15 -16.94
CA VAL A 7 34.36 -46.07 -17.38
C VAL A 7 33.35 -46.59 -18.41
N THR A 8 33.75 -47.53 -19.27
CA THR A 8 32.82 -48.19 -20.21
C THR A 8 31.84 -49.14 -19.52
N GLU A 9 32.24 -49.77 -18.41
CA GLU A 9 31.37 -50.63 -17.60
C GLU A 9 30.32 -49.82 -16.82
N LEU A 10 30.67 -48.64 -16.33
CA LEU A 10 29.72 -47.74 -15.66
C LEU A 10 28.72 -47.10 -16.64
N LEU A 11 29.14 -46.78 -17.87
CA LEU A 11 28.25 -46.25 -18.91
C LEU A 11 27.26 -47.30 -19.46
N SER A 12 27.69 -48.56 -19.58
CA SER A 12 26.80 -49.66 -19.98
C SER A 12 25.75 -49.98 -18.91
N LYS A 13 26.13 -49.86 -17.62
CA LYS A 13 25.23 -50.02 -16.49
C LYS A 13 24.21 -48.88 -16.36
N ALA A 14 24.61 -47.63 -16.62
CA ALA A 14 23.70 -46.48 -16.66
C ALA A 14 22.69 -46.56 -17.83
N SER A 15 23.12 -47.10 -18.98
CA SER A 15 22.23 -47.33 -20.14
C SER A 15 21.18 -48.40 -19.85
N SER A 16 21.50 -49.44 -19.06
CA SER A 16 20.54 -50.51 -18.70
C SER A 16 19.47 -50.09 -17.67
N LEU A 17 19.67 -48.95 -16.98
CA LEU A 17 18.68 -48.36 -16.07
C LEU A 17 17.69 -47.42 -16.79
N SER A 18 17.90 -47.15 -18.09
CA SER A 18 17.12 -46.20 -18.89
C SER A 18 16.11 -46.88 -19.84
N SER A 19 16.01 -48.20 -19.88
CA SER A 19 15.16 -48.91 -20.86
C SER A 19 14.15 -49.89 -20.27
N ASN A 20 13.79 -49.77 -18.99
CA ASN A 20 12.58 -50.41 -18.47
C ASN A 20 11.60 -49.34 -18.00
N GLN A 21 10.90 -48.72 -18.95
CA GLN A 21 9.67 -47.97 -18.68
C GLN A 21 8.52 -48.95 -18.42
N GLU A 22 8.66 -49.78 -17.40
CA GLU A 22 7.51 -50.34 -16.72
C GLU A 22 7.26 -49.43 -15.52
N GLY A 23 6.09 -48.79 -15.53
CA GLY A 23 5.74 -47.73 -14.60
C GLY A 23 6.07 -48.09 -13.16
N VAL A 24 6.75 -47.18 -12.47
CA VAL A 24 6.98 -47.31 -11.03
C VAL A 24 5.62 -47.26 -10.34
N GLN A 25 5.14 -48.41 -9.89
CA GLN A 25 3.89 -48.54 -9.16
C GLN A 25 4.16 -48.20 -7.70
N ILE A 26 3.82 -46.96 -7.32
CA ILE A 26 3.91 -46.50 -5.93
C ILE A 26 2.62 -46.94 -5.23
N GLU A 27 2.69 -48.01 -4.43
CA GLU A 27 1.59 -48.38 -3.54
C GLU A 27 1.60 -47.44 -2.33
N LEU A 28 0.65 -46.51 -2.31
CA LEU A 28 0.37 -45.66 -1.16
C LEU A 28 -0.72 -46.35 -0.34
N ASP A 29 -0.40 -46.82 0.86
CA ASP A 29 -1.39 -47.26 1.86
C ASP A 29 -2.17 -46.03 2.33
N ALA A 30 -3.22 -45.68 1.59
CA ALA A 30 -4.12 -44.59 1.92
C ALA A 30 -5.32 -45.15 2.70
N PRO A 31 -5.71 -44.55 3.84
CA PRO A 31 -6.93 -44.94 4.53
C PRO A 31 -8.14 -44.85 3.57
N GLU A 32 -9.03 -45.84 3.60
CA GLU A 32 -10.18 -46.02 2.69
C GLU A 32 -11.07 -44.76 2.54
N THR A 33 -10.97 -43.82 3.48
CA THR A 33 -11.65 -42.52 3.46
C THR A 33 -11.20 -41.60 2.32
N LEU A 34 -10.00 -41.76 1.77
CA LEU A 34 -9.43 -40.84 0.78
C LEU A 34 -9.77 -41.19 -0.68
N TRP A 35 -10.01 -42.46 -1.02
CA TRP A 35 -10.19 -42.88 -2.43
C TRP A 35 -11.62 -43.32 -2.78
N GLY A 36 -12.46 -43.63 -1.79
CA GLY A 36 -13.81 -44.20 -2.01
C GLY A 36 -15.00 -43.23 -1.98
N MET A 37 -14.82 -41.97 -1.58
CA MET A 37 -15.92 -41.00 -1.51
C MET A 37 -15.78 -39.87 -2.54
N ARG A 38 -15.76 -40.22 -3.83
CA ARG A 38 -16.41 -39.33 -4.81
C ARG A 38 -17.90 -39.40 -4.50
N LYS A 39 -18.35 -38.63 -3.50
CA LYS A 39 -19.78 -38.40 -3.22
C LYS A 39 -20.44 -38.19 -4.57
N ARG A 40 -21.23 -39.19 -4.99
CA ARG A 40 -21.96 -39.22 -6.25
C ARG A 40 -22.64 -37.86 -6.33
N ARG A 41 -22.15 -36.93 -7.17
CA ARG A 41 -22.73 -35.58 -7.27
C ARG A 41 -24.20 -35.82 -7.55
N LYS A 42 -25.07 -35.55 -6.56
CA LYS A 42 -26.51 -35.63 -6.73
C LYS A 42 -26.79 -34.83 -8.00
N LYS A 43 -27.47 -35.45 -8.97
CA LYS A 43 -27.78 -34.81 -10.25
C LYS A 43 -28.58 -33.57 -9.88
N ARG A 44 -27.95 -32.40 -9.94
CA ARG A 44 -28.55 -31.13 -9.53
C ARG A 44 -29.83 -30.96 -10.34
N THR A 45 -30.92 -30.61 -9.66
CA THR A 45 -32.14 -30.26 -10.36
C THR A 45 -31.87 -29.07 -11.28
N GLU A 46 -32.63 -28.98 -12.36
CA GLU A 46 -32.47 -27.91 -13.35
C GLU A 46 -32.61 -26.53 -12.68
N GLU A 47 -33.47 -26.44 -11.67
CA GLU A 47 -33.65 -25.28 -10.78
C GLU A 47 -32.38 -24.92 -9.99
N GLU A 48 -31.69 -25.89 -9.37
CA GLU A 48 -30.43 -25.67 -8.64
C GLU A 48 -29.31 -25.17 -9.58
N LEU A 49 -29.28 -25.64 -10.82
CA LEU A 49 -28.31 -25.19 -11.83
C LEU A 49 -28.58 -23.74 -12.25
N ILE A 50 -29.85 -23.36 -12.39
CA ILE A 50 -30.27 -21.99 -12.70
C ILE A 50 -29.93 -21.06 -11.52
N GLU A 51 -30.22 -21.45 -10.29
CA GLU A 51 -29.85 -20.67 -9.10
C GLU A 51 -28.33 -20.47 -8.99
N ASP A 52 -27.54 -21.53 -9.17
CA ASP A 52 -26.08 -21.43 -9.14
C ASP A 52 -25.54 -20.51 -10.24
N TYR A 53 -26.13 -20.57 -11.43
CA TYR A 53 -25.77 -19.68 -12.53
C TYR A 53 -26.08 -18.22 -12.20
N LEU A 54 -27.26 -17.95 -11.63
CA LEU A 54 -27.66 -16.60 -11.21
C LEU A 54 -26.76 -16.08 -10.10
N ARG A 55 -26.47 -16.87 -9.06
CA ARG A 55 -25.55 -16.52 -7.98
C ARG A 55 -24.16 -16.16 -8.52
N ARG A 56 -23.63 -16.96 -9.45
CA ARG A 56 -22.34 -16.65 -10.11
C ARG A 56 -22.39 -15.34 -10.87
N LYS A 57 -23.44 -15.09 -11.64
CA LYS A 57 -23.59 -13.84 -12.39
C LYS A 57 -23.70 -12.62 -11.48
N VAL A 58 -24.41 -12.72 -10.37
CA VAL A 58 -24.50 -11.66 -9.35
C VAL A 58 -23.14 -11.44 -8.67
N ASN A 59 -22.43 -12.50 -8.31
CA ASN A 59 -21.11 -12.37 -7.70
C ASN A 59 -20.08 -11.76 -8.66
N ASP A 60 -20.16 -12.09 -9.96
CA ASP A 60 -19.32 -11.48 -10.99
C ASP A 60 -19.58 -9.97 -11.11
N THR A 61 -20.84 -9.52 -11.03
CA THR A 61 -21.16 -8.09 -11.09
C THR A 61 -20.69 -7.36 -9.84
N ILE A 62 -20.93 -7.92 -8.65
CA ILE A 62 -20.45 -7.35 -7.38
C ILE A 62 -18.92 -7.23 -7.39
N ARG A 63 -18.21 -8.27 -7.85
CA ARG A 63 -16.74 -8.25 -7.97
C ARG A 63 -16.27 -7.14 -8.91
N LYS A 64 -16.92 -6.97 -10.08
CA LYS A 64 -16.59 -5.89 -11.03
C LYS A 64 -16.82 -4.52 -10.42
N VAL A 65 -17.93 -4.32 -9.72
CA VAL A 65 -18.24 -3.05 -9.04
C VAL A 65 -17.21 -2.76 -7.95
N ALA A 66 -16.86 -3.75 -7.12
CA ALA A 66 -15.85 -3.59 -6.08
C ALA A 66 -14.48 -3.21 -6.66
N GLN A 67 -14.06 -3.88 -7.74
CA GLN A 67 -12.81 -3.53 -8.44
C GLN A 67 -12.84 -2.11 -9.00
N ASN A 68 -13.96 -1.69 -9.60
CA ASN A 68 -14.11 -0.34 -10.12
C ASN A 68 -14.12 0.72 -9.01
N ALA A 69 -14.79 0.44 -7.89
CA ALA A 69 -14.79 1.31 -6.73
C ALA A 69 -13.37 1.48 -6.14
N HIS A 70 -12.61 0.39 -6.03
CA HIS A 70 -11.21 0.43 -5.59
C HIS A 70 -10.33 1.27 -6.54
N LYS A 71 -10.46 1.06 -7.87
CA LYS A 71 -9.73 1.85 -8.87
C LYS A 71 -10.09 3.35 -8.78
N ALA A 72 -11.38 3.66 -8.70
CA ALA A 72 -11.85 5.05 -8.56
C ALA A 72 -11.32 5.69 -7.28
N HIS A 73 -11.39 4.97 -6.15
CA HIS A 73 -10.89 5.45 -4.87
C HIS A 73 -9.39 5.75 -4.90
N LEU A 74 -8.57 4.87 -5.49
CA LEU A 74 -7.13 5.09 -5.65
C LEU A 74 -6.84 6.36 -6.47
N VAL A 75 -7.56 6.58 -7.57
CA VAL A 75 -7.41 7.77 -8.40
C VAL A 75 -7.83 9.03 -7.64
N CYS A 76 -8.94 8.98 -6.90
CA CYS A 76 -9.38 10.10 -6.05
C CYS A 76 -8.34 10.46 -4.98
N LEU A 77 -7.76 9.45 -4.32
CA LEU A 77 -6.70 9.63 -3.32
C LEU A 77 -5.44 10.24 -3.93
N LEU A 78 -5.02 9.76 -5.11
CA LEU A 78 -3.89 10.31 -5.84
C LEU A 78 -4.14 11.76 -6.27
N ALA A 79 -5.33 12.05 -6.80
CA ALA A 79 -5.73 13.40 -7.19
C ALA A 79 -5.74 14.35 -5.99
N HIS A 80 -6.31 13.93 -4.86
CA HIS A 80 -6.27 14.68 -3.60
C HIS A 80 -4.83 14.91 -3.12
N GLY A 81 -3.96 13.91 -3.24
CA GLY A 81 -2.55 14.06 -2.91
C GLY A 81 -1.82 15.08 -3.80
N ARG A 82 -2.08 15.08 -5.10
CA ARG A 82 -1.56 16.09 -6.03
C ARG A 82 -2.10 17.48 -5.72
N HIS A 83 -3.39 17.59 -5.40
CA HIS A 83 -4.04 18.85 -5.03
C HIS A 83 -3.38 19.45 -3.78
N ILE A 84 -3.15 18.66 -2.72
CA ILE A 84 -2.42 19.12 -1.53
C ILE A 84 -1.00 19.54 -1.88
N ASN A 85 -0.29 18.75 -2.69
CA ASN A 85 1.09 19.09 -3.05
C ASN A 85 1.17 20.40 -3.84
N ALA A 86 0.17 20.71 -4.68
CA ALA A 86 0.05 21.99 -5.36
C ALA A 86 -0.27 23.13 -4.38
N ALA A 87 -1.20 22.92 -3.43
CA ALA A 87 -1.53 23.91 -2.41
C ALA A 87 -0.33 24.27 -1.52
N LEU A 88 0.55 23.31 -1.23
CA LEU A 88 1.80 23.57 -0.48
C LEU A 88 2.80 24.46 -1.23
N GLY A 89 2.61 24.68 -2.52
CA GLY A 89 3.42 25.58 -3.34
C GLY A 89 2.88 27.00 -3.44
N SER A 90 1.80 27.34 -2.71
CA SER A 90 1.25 28.69 -2.74
C SER A 90 2.25 29.70 -2.15
N GLY A 91 2.42 30.84 -2.84
CA GLY A 91 3.40 31.86 -2.42
C GLY A 91 3.08 32.46 -1.04
N THR A 92 1.79 32.56 -0.69
CA THR A 92 1.32 33.01 0.62
C THR A 92 1.76 32.09 1.74
N LEU A 93 1.61 30.77 1.55
CA LEU A 93 2.04 29.77 2.51
C LEU A 93 3.55 29.74 2.68
N LEU A 94 4.30 29.81 1.58
CA LEU A 94 5.76 29.84 1.60
C LEU A 94 6.29 31.10 2.30
N GLY A 95 5.67 32.26 2.04
CA GLY A 95 6.02 33.52 2.71
C GLY A 95 5.74 33.48 4.21
N ALA A 96 4.58 32.95 4.61
CA ALA A 96 4.25 32.74 6.02
C ALA A 96 5.26 31.80 6.69
N ALA A 97 5.59 30.68 6.05
CA ALA A 97 6.56 29.71 6.58
C ALA A 97 7.96 30.30 6.73
N LEU A 98 8.43 31.10 5.77
CA LEU A 98 9.71 31.79 5.83
C LEU A 98 9.74 32.82 6.97
N SER A 99 8.61 33.48 7.23
CA SER A 99 8.48 34.46 8.33
C SER A 99 8.59 33.81 9.71
N THR A 100 8.16 32.55 9.84
CA THR A 100 8.26 31.78 11.09
C THR A 100 9.64 31.14 11.31
N THR A 101 10.50 31.13 10.29
CA THR A 101 11.78 30.40 10.27
C THR A 101 12.87 31.10 11.11
N PRO A 102 13.80 30.37 11.77
CA PRO A 102 14.83 30.99 12.59
C PRO A 102 15.93 31.64 11.72
N GLY A 103 15.99 32.97 11.71
CA GLY A 103 16.70 33.78 10.72
C GLY A 103 18.23 33.68 10.62
N ARG A 104 18.93 32.85 11.40
CA ARG A 104 20.42 32.79 11.36
C ARG A 104 21.02 31.45 10.95
N ASN A 105 20.33 30.34 11.22
CA ASN A 105 20.83 28.98 10.98
C ASN A 105 19.85 28.11 10.18
N ALA A 106 18.82 28.69 9.56
CA ALA A 106 17.84 27.89 8.84
C ALA A 106 18.29 27.56 7.40
N HIS A 107 19.07 28.44 6.77
CA HIS A 107 19.54 28.24 5.41
C HIS A 107 20.78 27.32 5.41
N PRO A 108 20.78 26.21 4.63
CA PRO A 108 21.98 25.40 4.48
C PRO A 108 23.07 26.18 3.72
N PRO A 109 24.35 26.09 4.12
CA PRO A 109 25.45 26.81 3.46
C PRO A 109 25.82 26.26 2.07
N GLY A 110 25.20 25.17 1.62
CA GLY A 110 25.40 24.60 0.29
C GLY A 110 24.75 23.23 0.15
N ARG A 111 25.38 22.20 0.73
CA ARG A 111 24.80 20.85 0.78
C ARG A 111 23.93 20.72 2.03
N LEU A 112 22.77 20.07 1.88
CA LEU A 112 21.93 19.72 3.02
C LEU A 112 22.60 18.59 3.81
N ASP A 113 23.10 18.93 5.00
CA ASP A 113 23.67 17.94 5.92
C ASP A 113 22.58 17.35 6.83
N LEU A 114 22.77 16.09 7.24
CA LEU A 114 21.85 15.41 8.16
C LEU A 114 21.75 16.11 9.51
N THR A 115 22.88 16.66 9.99
CA THR A 115 22.96 17.42 11.24
C THR A 115 22.12 18.70 11.19
N HIS A 116 22.06 19.35 10.02
CA HIS A 116 21.21 20.51 9.78
C HIS A 116 19.73 20.14 9.83
N LEU A 117 19.37 19.05 9.14
CA LEU A 117 17.99 18.55 9.14
C LEU A 117 17.54 18.15 10.56
N GLN A 118 18.40 17.49 11.33
CA GLN A 118 18.11 17.11 12.71
C GLN A 118 17.86 18.34 13.60
N ARG A 119 18.68 19.39 13.47
CA ARG A 119 18.46 20.66 14.19
C ARG A 119 17.16 21.32 13.76
N LEU A 120 16.85 21.32 12.47
CA LEU A 120 15.64 21.91 11.92
C LEU A 120 14.39 21.19 12.43
N VAL A 121 14.38 19.85 12.40
CA VAL A 121 13.28 19.03 12.95
C VAL A 121 13.14 19.24 14.46
N GLY A 122 14.26 19.29 15.19
CA GLY A 122 14.26 19.56 16.63
C GLY A 122 13.73 20.95 16.99
N TRP A 123 14.03 21.97 16.18
CA TRP A 123 13.45 23.30 16.31
C TRP A 123 11.95 23.30 15.97
N PHE A 124 11.56 22.64 14.88
CA PHE A 124 10.16 22.57 14.43
C PHE A 124 9.26 21.93 15.48
N GLY A 125 9.68 20.79 16.05
CA GLY A 125 8.91 20.10 17.09
C GLY A 125 8.76 20.92 18.37
N LYS A 126 9.71 21.80 18.69
CA LYS A 126 9.60 22.74 19.82
C LYS A 126 8.68 23.93 19.51
N LYS A 127 8.72 24.43 18.26
CA LYS A 127 7.96 25.61 17.84
C LYS A 127 6.49 25.31 17.57
N PHE A 128 6.18 24.12 17.06
CA PHE A 128 4.83 23.70 16.67
C PHE A 128 4.37 22.48 17.47
N PRO A 129 3.98 22.65 18.74
CA PRO A 129 3.39 21.57 19.52
C PRO A 129 2.05 21.12 18.90
N VAL A 130 1.85 19.81 18.84
CA VAL A 130 0.58 19.22 18.38
C VAL A 130 -0.42 19.25 19.54
N SER A 131 -1.36 20.18 19.50
CA SER A 131 -2.44 20.29 20.47
C SER A 131 -3.65 19.51 19.98
N LYS A 132 -4.08 18.47 20.70
CA LYS A 132 -5.29 17.68 20.38
C LYS A 132 -6.58 18.44 20.71
N LYS A 133 -6.72 19.68 20.23
CA LYS A 133 -7.96 20.44 20.28
C LYS A 133 -8.89 19.98 19.16
N GLU A 134 -10.20 20.08 19.38
CA GLU A 134 -11.19 19.81 18.35
C GLU A 134 -10.94 20.68 17.10
N LEU A 135 -11.22 20.13 15.92
CA LEU A 135 -11.13 20.89 14.68
C LEU A 135 -12.23 21.95 14.63
N GLU A 136 -11.96 23.06 13.93
CA GLU A 136 -12.98 24.06 13.62
C GLU A 136 -14.14 23.40 12.85
N LYS A 137 -15.38 23.85 13.07
CA LYS A 137 -16.56 23.29 12.41
C LYS A 137 -16.46 23.37 10.88
N ASP A 138 -15.83 24.42 10.39
CA ASP A 138 -15.70 24.73 8.96
C ASP A 138 -14.37 24.22 8.38
N TYR A 139 -13.65 23.35 9.11
CA TYR A 139 -12.31 22.89 8.72
C TYR A 139 -12.24 22.27 7.32
N TRP A 140 -13.32 21.60 6.89
CA TRP A 140 -13.38 20.93 5.59
C TRP A 140 -13.79 21.87 4.45
N ASP A 141 -14.38 23.02 4.76
CA ASP A 141 -14.84 24.00 3.77
C ASP A 141 -13.76 25.02 3.42
N VAL A 142 -12.81 25.25 4.33
CA VAL A 142 -11.69 26.18 4.14
C VAL A 142 -10.56 25.49 3.36
N PRO A 143 -9.96 26.16 2.36
CA PRO A 143 -8.86 25.58 1.59
C PRO A 143 -7.64 25.34 2.48
N VAL A 144 -6.89 24.28 2.16
CA VAL A 144 -5.82 23.75 3.01
C VAL A 144 -4.71 24.78 3.24
N ASP A 145 -4.38 25.59 2.24
CA ASP A 145 -3.36 26.63 2.33
C ASP A 145 -3.71 27.73 3.34
N GLU A 146 -4.95 28.21 3.36
CA GLU A 146 -5.42 29.20 4.33
C GLU A 146 -5.38 28.65 5.77
N VAL A 147 -5.78 27.39 5.95
CA VAL A 147 -5.68 26.73 7.25
C VAL A 147 -4.23 26.67 7.70
N LEU A 148 -3.32 26.23 6.84
CA LEU A 148 -1.89 26.11 7.18
C LEU A 148 -1.24 27.48 7.45
N VAL A 149 -1.58 28.53 6.71
CA VAL A 149 -1.12 29.91 6.99
C VAL A 149 -1.55 30.34 8.39
N ARG A 150 -2.81 30.09 8.78
CA ARG A 150 -3.31 30.39 10.12
C ARG A 150 -2.52 29.62 11.19
N ARG A 151 -2.26 28.32 10.97
CA ARG A 151 -1.48 27.49 11.90
C ARG A 151 -0.03 27.96 12.03
N LEU A 152 0.60 28.38 10.93
CA LEU A 152 1.96 28.95 10.93
C LEU A 152 2.03 30.28 11.70
N GLY A 153 0.99 31.11 11.59
CA GLY A 153 0.88 32.37 12.34
C GLY A 153 0.67 32.16 13.84
N CYS A 154 -0.22 31.25 14.24
CA CYS A 154 -0.51 30.99 15.66
C CYS A 154 0.58 30.15 16.35
N GLY A 155 1.35 29.36 15.61
CA GLY A 155 2.36 28.46 16.18
C GLY A 155 1.79 27.21 16.85
N GLU A 156 0.50 26.92 16.69
CA GLU A 156 -0.15 25.72 17.20
C GLU A 156 -0.73 24.89 16.06
N VAL A 157 -0.51 23.58 16.11
CA VAL A 157 -1.02 22.63 15.12
C VAL A 157 -1.99 21.66 15.79
N ARG A 158 -3.10 21.30 15.13
CA ARG A 158 -4.12 20.42 15.72
C ARG A 158 -3.92 18.96 15.37
N THR A 159 -3.52 18.70 14.13
CA THR A 159 -3.35 17.33 13.61
C THR A 159 -1.90 17.05 13.21
N VAL A 160 -1.45 15.81 13.37
CA VAL A 160 -0.13 15.37 12.88
C VAL A 160 0.01 15.61 11.37
N ARG A 161 -1.07 15.42 10.61
CA ARG A 161 -1.14 15.75 9.18
C ARG A 161 -0.77 17.21 8.91
N GLU A 162 -1.41 18.16 9.59
CA GLU A 162 -1.11 19.58 9.44
C GLU A 162 0.35 19.88 9.79
N ALA A 163 0.90 19.21 10.82
CA ALA A 163 2.28 19.44 11.26
C ALA A 163 3.28 19.03 10.16
N VAL A 164 3.05 17.86 9.54
CA VAL A 164 3.86 17.39 8.41
C VAL A 164 3.72 18.33 7.22
N LEU A 165 2.51 18.81 6.91
CA LEU A 165 2.27 19.75 5.81
C LEU A 165 2.98 21.09 6.03
N CYS A 166 2.89 21.67 7.24
CA CYS A 166 3.63 22.87 7.63
C CYS A 166 5.15 22.66 7.52
N PHE A 167 5.66 21.50 7.98
CA PHE A 167 7.08 21.18 7.89
C PHE A 167 7.58 21.09 6.44
N VAL A 168 6.80 20.45 5.56
CA VAL A 168 7.13 20.37 4.13
C VAL A 168 7.12 21.76 3.50
N ALA A 169 6.13 22.61 3.78
CA ALA A 169 6.07 23.98 3.30
C ALA A 169 7.30 24.80 3.75
N LEU A 170 7.70 24.66 5.02
CA LEU A 170 8.88 25.32 5.58
C LEU A 170 10.19 24.84 4.93
N CYS A 171 10.32 23.55 4.68
CA CYS A 171 11.50 23.06 3.96
C CYS A 171 11.55 23.59 2.52
N ARG A 172 10.40 23.76 1.86
CA ARG A 172 10.32 24.32 0.50
C ARG A 172 10.64 25.82 0.48
N SER A 173 10.19 26.58 1.46
CA SER A 173 10.53 28.01 1.56
C SER A 173 12.02 28.23 1.80
N LEU A 174 12.71 27.27 2.43
CA LEU A 174 14.16 27.23 2.59
C LEU A 174 14.92 26.76 1.33
N GLY A 175 14.23 26.43 0.24
CA GLY A 175 14.85 25.93 -0.99
C GLY A 175 15.33 24.48 -0.91
N ILE A 176 14.93 23.72 0.12
CA ILE A 176 15.27 22.30 0.23
C ILE A 176 14.33 21.49 -0.69
N SER A 177 14.90 20.61 -1.50
CA SER A 177 14.12 19.70 -2.35
C SER A 177 13.37 18.67 -1.50
N THR A 178 12.10 18.92 -1.22
CA THR A 178 11.25 18.03 -0.42
C THR A 178 10.10 17.45 -1.20
N ARG A 179 9.86 16.15 -0.96
CA ARG A 179 8.76 15.38 -1.54
C ARG A 179 7.73 15.07 -0.46
N LEU A 180 6.47 15.31 -0.76
CA LEU A 180 5.36 14.88 0.09
C LEU A 180 5.09 13.40 -0.18
N VAL A 181 5.16 12.58 0.86
CA VAL A 181 4.82 11.15 0.79
C VAL A 181 3.53 10.93 1.57
N MET A 182 2.55 10.31 0.93
CA MET A 182 1.29 9.92 1.55
C MET A 182 1.07 8.43 1.37
N ALA A 183 0.81 7.73 2.47
CA ALA A 183 0.36 6.36 2.44
C ALA A 183 -1.17 6.35 2.29
N PHE A 184 -1.65 5.68 1.24
CA PHE A 184 -3.06 5.59 0.92
C PHE A 184 -3.61 4.25 1.42
N PRO A 185 -4.43 4.23 2.50
CA PRO A 185 -5.15 3.03 2.87
C PRO A 185 -6.22 2.79 1.81
N THR A 186 -5.99 1.80 0.94
CA THR A 186 -7.01 1.41 -0.02
C THR A 186 -8.06 0.55 0.67
N CYS A 187 -9.30 0.63 0.21
CA CYS A 187 -10.33 -0.30 0.62
C CYS A 187 -9.90 -1.74 0.29
N LEU A 188 -9.67 -2.54 1.33
CA LEU A 188 -9.34 -3.96 1.25
C LEU A 188 -10.50 -4.67 0.54
N LEU A 189 -10.23 -5.18 -0.66
CA LEU A 189 -11.19 -5.95 -1.48
C LEU A 189 -11.52 -7.33 -0.87
N GLU A 190 -10.88 -7.71 0.23
CA GLU A 190 -10.70 -9.11 0.60
C GLU A 190 -11.59 -9.57 1.77
N THR A 191 -12.06 -8.66 2.64
CA THR A 191 -12.70 -9.08 3.91
C THR A 191 -14.21 -9.24 3.87
N ARG A 192 -14.93 -8.73 2.85
CA ARG A 192 -16.40 -8.84 2.81
C ARG A 192 -16.96 -10.01 1.99
N PHE A 193 -16.13 -10.68 1.20
CA PHE A 193 -16.61 -11.72 0.27
C PHE A 193 -16.61 -13.14 0.84
N TRP A 194 -15.73 -13.44 1.79
CA TRP A 194 -15.65 -14.78 2.39
C TRP A 194 -16.70 -15.01 3.49
N ASP A 195 -17.10 -13.96 4.22
CA ASP A 195 -18.05 -14.08 5.32
C ASP A 195 -19.50 -14.33 4.84
N ALA A 196 -19.83 -13.91 3.62
CA ALA A 196 -21.18 -14.04 3.07
C ALA A 196 -21.48 -15.41 2.43
N ASN A 197 -20.48 -16.29 2.31
CA ASN A 197 -20.60 -17.57 1.62
C ASN A 197 -20.44 -18.79 2.56
N GLN A 198 -20.48 -18.57 3.87
CA GLN A 198 -20.40 -19.61 4.92
C GLN A 198 -21.73 -19.91 5.63
N THR A 199 -22.84 -19.26 5.26
CA THR A 199 -24.20 -19.56 5.75
C THR A 199 -25.09 -20.05 4.62
#